data_AF-A0A1I4G2H6-F1
#
_entry.id   AF-A0A1I4G2H6-F1
#
_cell.length_a   1.000
_cell.length_b   1.000
_cell.length_c   1.000
_cell.angle_alpha   90.00
_cell.angle_beta   90.00
_cell.angle_gamma   90.00
#
_symmetry.space_group_name_H-M   'P 1'
#
loop_
_entity.id
_entity.type
_entity.pdbx_description
1 polymer ?
#
loop_
_entity_poly.entity_id
_entity_poly.type
_entity_poly.pdbx_seq_one_letter_code
_entity_poly.pdbx_strand_id
1 'polypeptide(L)' 'MSMAVSLSLYSHTSLRDAMDLQPSVVKCFFDSKPFDEWKKGKSNEIKTQGEIINRLNSVISAIGAIARKRI' A
#
# COMPACT_ATOMS: atom_id res chain seq x y z
N MET A 1 -9.64 -20.57 2.90
CA MET A 1 -10.07 -19.59 1.87
C MET A 1 -9.42 -18.22 2.04
N SER A 2 -9.46 -17.59 3.23
CA SER A 2 -8.84 -16.27 3.46
C SER A 2 -7.34 -16.19 3.07
N MET A 3 -6.50 -17.17 3.45
CA MET A 3 -5.06 -17.13 3.13
C MET A 3 -4.75 -17.28 1.63
N ALA A 4 -5.51 -18.08 0.89
CA ALA A 4 -5.31 -18.26 -0.55
C ALA A 4 -5.66 -16.98 -1.33
N VAL A 5 -6.71 -16.28 -0.90
CA VAL A 5 -7.08 -14.96 -1.46
C VAL A 5 -5.97 -13.96 -1.19
N SER A 6 -5.51 -13.85 0.06
CA SER A 6 -4.38 -12.97 0.39
C SER A 6 -3.14 -13.30 -0.42
N LEU A 7 -2.83 -14.58 -0.62
CA LEU A 7 -1.66 -14.99 -1.39
C LEU A 7 -1.81 -14.53 -2.84
N SER A 8 -2.95 -14.81 -3.49
CA SER A 8 -3.19 -14.38 -4.87
C SER A 8 -3.06 -12.86 -5.07
N LEU A 9 -3.45 -12.07 -4.07
CA LEU A 9 -3.35 -10.61 -4.11
C LEU A 9 -1.91 -10.11 -4.03
N TYR A 10 -1.04 -10.80 -3.29
CA TYR A 10 0.30 -10.31 -2.98
C TYR A 10 1.43 -11.02 -3.74
N SER A 11 1.21 -12.23 -4.25
CA SER A 11 2.25 -13.04 -4.92
C SER A 11 2.07 -13.16 -6.44
N HIS A 12 1.07 -12.49 -7.04
CA HIS A 12 0.70 -12.66 -8.46
C HIS A 12 0.39 -14.12 -8.85
N THR A 13 0.08 -14.97 -7.87
CA THR A 13 -0.35 -16.36 -8.08
C THR A 13 -1.83 -16.38 -8.38
N SER A 14 -2.29 -17.20 -9.33
CA SER A 14 -3.73 -17.32 -9.60
C SER A 14 -4.45 -17.86 -8.36
N LEU A 15 -5.73 -17.50 -8.18
CA LEU A 15 -6.50 -18.00 -7.03
C LEU A 15 -6.60 -19.53 -7.01
N ARG A 16 -6.66 -20.16 -8.19
CA ARG A 16 -6.68 -21.62 -8.32
C ARG A 16 -5.38 -22.23 -7.77
N ASP A 17 -4.24 -21.74 -8.25
CA ASP A 17 -2.94 -22.25 -7.81
C ASP A 17 -2.70 -21.95 -6.32
N ALA A 18 -3.18 -20.81 -5.82
CA ALA A 18 -3.08 -20.45 -4.41
C ALA A 18 -3.93 -21.34 -3.49
N MET A 19 -5.04 -21.88 -3.98
CA MET A 19 -5.89 -22.83 -3.25
C MET A 19 -5.30 -24.24 -3.22
N ASP A 20 -4.50 -24.59 -4.22
CA ASP A 20 -3.81 -25.89 -4.32
C ASP A 20 -2.53 -25.95 -3.47
N LEU A 21 -2.02 -24.80 -2.99
CA LEU A 21 -0.86 -24.73 -2.12
C LEU A 21 -1.17 -25.22 -0.70
N GLN A 22 -0.20 -25.93 -0.11
CA GLN A 22 -0.29 -26.33 1.29
C GLN A 22 -0.31 -25.10 2.22
N PRO A 23 -1.20 -25.07 3.24
CA PRO A 23 -1.29 -23.94 4.16
C PRO A 23 0.02 -23.57 4.88
N SER A 24 0.89 -24.55 5.14
CA SER A 24 2.22 -24.35 5.71
C SER A 24 3.12 -23.49 4.81
N VAL A 25 3.08 -23.73 3.49
CA VAL A 25 3.85 -22.97 2.50
C VAL A 25 3.34 -21.54 2.41
N VAL A 26 2.01 -21.37 2.39
CA VAL A 26 1.37 -20.04 2.39
C VAL A 26 1.75 -19.25 3.64
N LYS A 27 1.76 -19.90 4.80
CA LYS A 27 2.20 -19.29 6.05
C LYS A 27 3.67 -18.86 5.99
N CYS A 28 4.55 -19.74 5.51
CA CYS A 28 5.98 -19.40 5.36
C CYS A 28 6.21 -18.19 4.46
N PHE A 29 5.40 -18.00 3.40
CA PHE A 29 5.46 -16.80 2.57
C PHE A 29 5.13 -15.53 3.38
N PHE A 30 4.04 -15.55 4.14
CA PHE A 30 3.60 -14.38 4.93
C PHE A 30 4.51 -14.08 6.13
N ASP A 31 5.14 -15.10 6.69
CA ASP A 31 6.13 -14.96 7.78
C ASP A 31 7.54 -14.66 7.23
N SER A 32 7.70 -14.58 5.90
CA SER A 32 9.00 -14.36 5.28
C SER A 32 9.46 -12.91 5.39
N LYS A 33 10.76 -12.74 5.67
CA LYS A 33 11.42 -11.42 5.70
C LYS A 33 11.18 -10.59 4.42
N PRO A 34 11.26 -11.16 3.20
CA PRO A 34 10.96 -10.41 1.98
C PRO A 34 9.55 -9.84 1.92
N PHE A 35 8.55 -10.60 2.36
CA PHE A 35 7.16 -10.11 2.41
C PHE A 35 7.00 -8.98 3.42
N ASP A 36 7.62 -9.11 4.60
CA ASP A 36 7.64 -8.06 5.61
C ASP A 36 8.31 -6.77 5.14
N GLU A 37 9.44 -6.87 4.44
CA GLU A 37 10.14 -5.72 3.86
C GLU A 37 9.30 -5.06 2.76
N TRP A 38 8.67 -5.84 1.88
CA TRP A 38 7.76 -5.33 0.87
C TRP A 38 6.57 -4.58 1.51
N LYS A 39 5.96 -5.16 2.55
CA LYS A 39 4.84 -4.55 3.29
C LYS A 39 5.24 -3.22 3.93
N LYS A 40 6.44 -3.14 4.53
CA LYS A 40 6.99 -1.89 5.08
C LYS A 40 7.22 -0.85 3.96
N GLY A 41 7.78 -1.28 2.83
CA GLY A 41 7.97 -0.43 1.66
C GLY A 41 6.66 0.19 1.15
N LYS A 42 5.61 -0.62 1.02
CA LYS A 42 4.28 -0.12 0.62
C LYS A 42 3.67 0.85 1.63
N SER A 43 3.83 0.59 2.92
CA SER A 43 3.37 1.54 3.94
C SER A 43 4.09 2.89 3.84
N ASN A 44 5.39 2.89 3.58
CA ASN A 44 6.17 4.11 3.40
C ASN A 44 5.76 4.86 2.13
N GLU A 45 5.51 4.17 1.02
CA GLU A 45 5.02 4.77 -0.22
C GLU A 45 3.70 5.54 0.01
N ILE A 46 2.74 4.93 0.73
CA ILE A 46 1.46 5.57 1.07
C ILE A 46 1.67 6.81 1.95
N LYS A 47 2.57 6.74 2.93
CA LYS A 47 2.89 7.90 3.78
C LYS A 47 3.47 9.05 2.96
N THR A 48 4.43 8.76 2.09
CA THR A 48 5.03 9.75 1.19
C THR A 48 3.97 10.40 0.30
N GLN A 49 3.06 9.61 -0.28
CA GLN A 49 1.94 10.14 -1.07
C GLN A 49 1.04 11.06 -0.25
N GLY A 50 0.72 10.69 0.99
CA GLY A 50 -0.06 11.52 1.92
C GLY A 50 0.62 12.86 2.24
N GLU A 51 1.93 12.85 2.48
CA GLU A 51 2.72 14.06 2.72
C GLU A 51 2.74 15.00 1.51
N ILE A 52 2.85 14.45 0.30
CA ILE A 52 2.77 15.23 -0.95
C ILE A 52 1.40 15.91 -1.06
N ILE A 53 0.31 15.19 -0.82
CA ILE A 53 -1.05 15.73 -0.86
C ILE A 53 -1.21 16.86 0.15
N ASN A 54 -0.74 16.67 1.38
CA ASN A 54 -0.80 17.70 2.43
C ASN A 54 -0.04 18.97 2.03
N ARG A 55 1.13 18.82 1.41
CA ARG A 55 1.91 19.94 0.90
C ARG A 55 1.18 20.67 -0.22
N LEU A 56 0.57 19.95 -1.17
CA LEU A 56 -0.23 20.54 -2.24
C LEU A 56 -1.44 21.32 -1.68
N ASN A 57 -2.16 20.74 -0.73
CA ASN A 57 -3.29 21.41 -0.06
C ASN A 57 -2.87 22.70 0.64
N SER A 58 -1.67 22.71 1.24
CA SER A 58 -1.10 23.90 1.88
C SER A 58 -0.82 25.00 0.86
N VAL A 59 -0.23 24.64 -0.29
CA VAL A 59 0.04 25.60 -1.39
C VAL A 59 -1.26 26.18 -1.95
N ILE A 60 -2.25 25.33 -2.24
CA ILE A 60 -3.57 25.76 -2.74
C ILE A 60 -4.21 26.74 -1.76
N SER A 61 -4.17 26.44 -0.47
CA SER A 61 -4.73 27.29 0.58
C SER A 61 -4.03 28.65 0.66
N ALA A 62 -2.69 28.67 0.56
CA ALA A 62 -1.89 29.89 0.56
C ALA A 62 -2.20 30.76 -0.66
N ILE A 63 -2.29 30.17 -1.85
CA ILE A 63 -2.68 30.88 -3.08
C ILE A 63 -4.08 31.48 -2.93
N GLY A 64 -5.04 30.70 -2.42
CA GLY A 64 -6.40 31.19 -2.17
C GLY A 64 -6.44 32.36 -1.18
N ALA A 65 -5.59 32.34 -0.15
CA ALA A 65 -5.46 33.45 0.79
C ALA A 65 -4.89 34.71 0.14
N ILE A 66 -3.89 34.58 -0.74
CA ILE A 66 -3.31 35.70 -1.50
C ILE A 66 -4.35 36.29 -2.45
N ALA A 67 -5.07 35.44 -3.20
CA ALA A 67 -6.11 35.87 -4.13
C ALA A 67 -7.22 36.67 -3.42
N ARG A 68 -7.65 36.24 -2.23
CA ARG A 68 -8.64 36.96 -1.41
C ARG A 68 -8.14 38.30 -0.88
N LYS A 69 -6.84 38.44 -0.59
CA LYS A 69 -6.26 39.71 -0.10
C LYS A 69 -6.03 40.76 -1.20
N ARG A 70 -6.16 40.38 -2.46
CA ARG A 70 -5.91 41.26 -3.62
C ARG A 70 -7.20 41.87 -4.19
N ILE A 71 -8.35 41.49 -3.65
CA ILE A 71 -9.67 42.10 -3.88
C ILE A 71 -9.97 43.01 -2.69
#